data_AF-A0A942LJY5-F1
#
_entry.id   AF-A0A942LJY5-F1
#
_cell.length_a   1.000
_cell.length_b   1.000
_cell.length_c   1.000
_cell.angle_alpha   90.00
_cell.angle_beta   90.00
_cell.angle_gamma   90.00
#
_symmetry.space_group_name_H-M   'P 1'
#
loop_
_entity.id
_entity.type
_entity.pdbx_description
1 polymer ?
#
loop_
_entity_poly.entity_id
_entity_poly.type
_entity_poly.pdbx_seq_one_letter_code
_entity_poly.pdbx_strand_id
1 'polypeptide(L)'
;MFNETGVFDGKAQPRFTRHDPALVPLGDLATAHALIAHLRGVAQRGGIVLDTALRRPPPEPTTCCGRGCNGCVWEGFYEALHHWRVDAVALLDEAPAQA
;
A
#
# COMPACT_ATOMS: atom_id res chain seq x y z
N MET A 1 -16.10 -0.18 22.63
CA MET A 1 -15.65 1.14 22.15
C MET A 1 -14.14 1.11 22.11
N PHE A 2 -13.52 1.12 20.93
CA PHE A 2 -12.06 1.22 20.81
C PHE A 2 -11.70 2.69 20.99
N ASN A 3 -11.00 3.03 22.07
CA ASN A 3 -10.52 4.39 22.27
C ASN A 3 -9.48 4.72 21.19
N GLU A 4 -9.70 5.85 20.52
CA GLU A 4 -8.85 6.36 19.43
C GLU A 4 -7.44 6.74 19.91
N THR A 5 -7.30 6.98 21.22
CA THR A 5 -6.07 7.40 21.89
C THR A 5 -5.72 6.43 23.02
N GLY A 6 -4.47 5.98 23.09
CA GLY A 6 -3.93 5.16 24.16
C GLY A 6 -2.75 5.85 24.84
N VAL A 7 -2.62 5.70 26.16
CA VAL A 7 -1.44 6.22 26.87
C VAL A 7 -0.34 5.17 26.82
N PHE A 8 0.74 5.47 26.09
CA PHE A 8 1.94 4.64 26.03
C PHE A 8 3.10 5.45 26.61
N ASP A 9 3.78 4.89 27.62
CA ASP A 9 4.89 5.54 28.33
C ASP A 9 4.52 6.93 28.88
N GLY A 10 3.31 7.06 29.46
CA GLY A 10 2.81 8.32 30.00
C GLY A 10 2.42 9.39 28.97
N LYS A 11 2.60 9.12 27.66
CA LYS A 11 2.20 10.02 26.58
C LYS A 11 0.92 9.51 25.93
N ALA A 12 -0.09 10.38 25.82
CA ALA A 12 -1.25 10.12 24.99
C ALA A 12 -0.82 10.04 23.52
N GLN A 13 -0.88 8.85 22.95
CA GLN A 13 -0.57 8.62 21.55
C GLN A 13 -1.82 8.10 20.83
N PRO A 14 -2.09 8.55 19.60
CA PRO A 14 -3.13 7.95 18.79
C PRO A 14 -2.80 6.46 18.62
N ARG A 15 -3.78 5.59 18.90
CA ARG A 15 -3.58 4.14 18.76
C ARG A 15 -3.39 3.75 17.29
N PHE A 16 -3.95 4.56 16.39
CA PHE A 16 -3.88 4.38 14.95
C PHE A 16 -3.37 5.67 14.31
N THR A 17 -2.19 5.60 13.70
CA THR A 17 -1.67 6.68 12.87
C THR A 17 -2.10 6.43 11.44
N ARG A 18 -2.79 7.40 10.84
CA ARG A 18 -3.08 7.36 9.42
C ARG A 18 -1.78 7.66 8.66
N HIS A 19 -1.26 6.65 7.98
CA HIS A 19 -0.12 6.83 7.09
C HIS A 19 -0.59 7.26 5.71
N ASP A 20 0.17 8.14 5.08
CA ASP A 20 -0.03 8.49 3.69
C ASP A 20 0.33 7.28 2.81
N PRO A 21 -0.59 6.79 1.96
CA PRO A 21 -0.37 5.58 1.17
C PRO A 21 0.79 5.69 0.16
N ALA A 22 1.16 6.90 -0.27
CA ALA A 22 2.31 7.10 -1.18
C ALA A 22 3.65 7.01 -0.44
N LEU A 23 3.68 7.28 0.87
CA LEU A 23 4.89 7.30 1.69
C LEU A 23 5.11 6.05 2.55
N VAL A 24 4.18 5.08 2.53
CA VAL A 24 4.34 3.84 3.30
C VAL A 24 5.60 3.08 2.84
N PRO A 25 6.49 2.66 3.76
CA PRO A 25 7.67 1.87 3.40
C PRO A 25 7.26 0.45 2.97
N LEU A 26 7.58 0.09 1.72
CA LEU A 26 7.35 -1.25 1.15
C LEU A 26 8.50 -2.20 1.52
N GLY A 27 8.63 -2.50 2.82
CA GLY A 27 9.65 -3.43 3.34
C GLY A 27 9.12 -4.82 3.70
N ASP A 28 7.79 -5.00 3.73
CA ASP A 28 7.14 -6.23 4.15
C ASP A 28 5.89 -6.52 3.31
N LEU A 29 5.58 -7.81 3.16
CA LEU A 29 4.46 -8.31 2.36
C LEU A 29 3.10 -7.95 2.96
N ALA A 30 2.94 -7.94 4.28
CA ALA A 30 1.70 -7.52 4.91
C ALA A 30 1.39 -6.05 4.60
N THR A 31 2.42 -5.20 4.63
CA THR A 31 2.31 -3.78 4.25
C THR A 31 1.96 -3.62 2.78
N ALA A 32 2.59 -4.39 1.89
CA ALA A 32 2.28 -4.41 0.47
C ALA A 32 0.81 -4.78 0.21
N HIS A 33 0.32 -5.85 0.83
CA HIS A 33 -1.07 -6.29 0.70
C HIS A 33 -2.06 -5.26 1.27
N ALA A 34 -1.76 -4.68 2.42
CA ALA A 34 -2.59 -3.64 3.02
C ALA A 34 -2.69 -2.42 2.10
N LEU A 35 -1.58 -2.00 1.47
CA LEU A 35 -1.57 -0.88 0.53
C LEU A 35 -2.41 -1.16 -0.72
N ILE A 36 -2.25 -2.34 -1.35
CA ILE A 36 -3.02 -2.73 -2.53
C ILE A 36 -4.52 -2.77 -2.20
N ALA A 37 -4.89 -3.38 -1.08
CA ALA A 37 -6.28 -3.45 -0.64
C ALA A 37 -6.86 -2.06 -0.35
N HIS A 38 -6.08 -1.18 0.29
CA HIS A 38 -6.48 0.19 0.57
C HIS A 38 -6.75 0.97 -0.72
N LEU A 39 -5.81 0.97 -1.66
CA LEU A 39 -5.94 1.67 -2.94
C LEU A 39 -7.12 1.15 -3.76
N ARG A 40 -7.29 -0.18 -3.85
CA ARG A 40 -8.47 -0.81 -4.47
C ARG A 40 -9.77 -0.32 -3.84
N GLY A 41 -9.83 -0.23 -2.51
CA GLY A 41 -11.01 0.27 -1.78
C GLY A 41 -11.26 1.76 -1.98
N VAL A 42 -10.23 2.57 -2.24
CA VAL A 42 -10.40 3.99 -2.61
C VAL A 42 -10.93 4.10 -4.04
N ALA A 43 -10.33 3.40 -5.01
CA ALA A 43 -10.79 3.43 -6.41
C ALA A 43 -12.21 2.90 -6.57
N GLN A 44 -12.56 1.81 -5.90
CA GLN A 44 -13.92 1.26 -5.95
C GLN A 44 -14.98 2.26 -5.45
N ARG A 45 -14.65 3.09 -4.45
CA ARG A 45 -15.53 4.16 -3.99
C ARG A 45 -15.71 5.27 -5.04
N GLY A 46 -14.70 5.49 -5.88
CA GLY A 46 -14.77 6.36 -7.07
C GLY A 46 -15.32 5.66 -8.32
N GLY A 47 -15.79 4.41 -8.23
CA GLY A 47 -16.31 3.65 -9.38
C GLY A 47 -15.24 3.11 -10.34
N ILE A 48 -13.96 3.17 -9.96
CA ILE A 48 -12.83 2.76 -10.81
C ILE A 48 -12.33 1.38 -10.35
N VAL A 49 -12.17 0.46 -11.30
CA VAL A 49 -11.52 -0.82 -11.06
C VAL A 49 -10.02 -0.66 -11.35
N LEU A 50 -9.23 -0.49 -10.30
CA LEU A 50 -7.77 -0.32 -10.39
C LEU A 50 -7.07 -1.41 -11.21
N ASP A 51 -7.54 -2.65 -11.15
CA ASP A 51 -6.98 -3.77 -11.94
C ASP A 51 -7.27 -3.69 -13.45
N THR A 52 -8.28 -2.91 -13.85
CA THR A 52 -8.63 -2.66 -15.26
C THR A 52 -8.00 -1.37 -15.75
N ALA A 53 -7.95 -0.34 -14.90
CA ALA A 53 -7.38 0.96 -15.23
C ALA A 53 -5.85 0.96 -15.18
N LEU A 54 -5.25 0.12 -14.33
CA LEU A 54 -3.80 -0.01 -14.16
C LEU A 54 -3.34 -1.44 -14.49
N ARG A 55 -2.03 -1.61 -14.70
CA ARG A 55 -1.44 -2.95 -14.83
C ARG A 55 -1.73 -3.75 -13.55
N ARG A 56 -2.07 -5.03 -13.70
CA ARG A 56 -2.30 -5.94 -12.57
C ARG A 56 -1.09 -5.88 -11.61
N PRO A 57 -1.31 -5.82 -10.28
CA PRO A 57 -0.21 -5.76 -9.33
C PRO A 57 0.76 -6.93 -9.54
N PRO A 58 2.07 -6.71 -9.27
CA PRO A 58 3.09 -7.73 -9.51
C PRO A 58 2.73 -9.02 -8.75
N PRO A 59 2.88 -10.21 -9.38
CA PRO A 59 2.64 -11.48 -8.69
C PRO A 59 3.66 -11.66 -7.57
N GLU A 60 3.21 -12.18 -6.44
CA GLU A 60 4.09 -12.47 -5.31
C GLU A 60 5.16 -13.50 -5.72
N PRO A 61 6.45 -13.25 -5.44
CA PRO A 61 7.48 -14.22 -5.74
C PRO A 61 7.33 -15.46 -4.86
N THR A 62 7.23 -16.63 -5.48
CA THR A 62 7.00 -17.92 -4.79
C THR A 62 8.24 -18.50 -4.12
N THR A 63 9.43 -17.94 -4.40
CA THR A 63 10.72 -18.45 -3.91
C THR A 63 11.55 -17.33 -3.31
N CYS A 64 11.44 -17.17 -1.98
CA CYS A 64 12.41 -16.41 -1.21
C CYS A 64 13.52 -17.33 -0.74
N CYS A 65 14.78 -17.00 -1.03
CA CYS A 65 15.93 -17.78 -0.57
C CYS A 65 16.15 -17.69 0.96
N GLY A 66 15.38 -16.84 1.68
CA GLY A 66 15.34 -16.75 3.14
C GLY A 66 16.65 -16.33 3.81
N ARG A 67 17.69 -16.07 3.02
CA ARG A 67 19.07 -15.86 3.47
C ARG A 67 19.52 -14.40 3.47
N GLY A 68 18.62 -13.46 3.15
CA GLY A 68 18.97 -12.04 3.09
C GLY A 68 20.03 -11.72 2.03
N CYS A 69 19.99 -12.41 0.89
CA CYS A 69 20.93 -12.15 -0.21
C CYS A 69 20.65 -10.78 -0.84
N ASN A 70 21.73 -10.07 -1.22
CA ASN A 70 21.66 -8.87 -2.07
C ASN A 70 21.09 -9.28 -3.44
N GLY A 71 19.87 -8.87 -3.77
CA GLY A 71 19.12 -9.34 -4.94
C GLY A 71 18.00 -10.33 -4.60
N CYS A 72 17.33 -10.14 -3.46
CA CYS A 72 16.17 -10.93 -3.12
C CYS A 72 15.04 -10.62 -4.11
N VAL A 73 14.31 -11.64 -4.56
CA VAL A 73 13.14 -11.48 -5.47
C VAL A 73 12.13 -10.45 -4.98
N TRP A 74 12.11 -10.22 -3.66
CA TRP A 74 11.32 -9.20 -3.01
C TRP A 74 11.72 -7.77 -3.37
N GLU A 75 12.99 -7.48 -3.65
CA GLU A 75 13.44 -6.14 -4.04
C GLU A 75 12.79 -5.71 -5.36
N GLY A 76 12.82 -6.59 -6.38
CA GLY A 76 12.13 -6.34 -7.65
C GLY A 76 10.60 -6.29 -7.50
N PHE A 77 10.03 -7.08 -6.59
CA PHE A 77 8.61 -7.00 -6.26
C PHE A 77 8.25 -5.65 -5.62
N TYR A 78 9.03 -5.19 -4.63
CA TYR A 78 8.79 -3.93 -3.94
C TYR A 78 9.03 -2.72 -4.84
N GLU A 79 10.02 -2.78 -5.74
CA GLU A 79 10.24 -1.74 -6.75
C GLU A 79 9.08 -1.69 -7.76
N ALA A 80 8.66 -2.83 -8.31
CA ALA A 80 7.50 -2.89 -9.20
C ALA A 80 6.21 -2.41 -8.51
N LEU A 81 6.04 -2.75 -7.23
CA LEU A 81 4.92 -2.29 -6.42
C LEU A 81 5.00 -0.78 -6.12
N HIS A 82 6.21 -0.23 -5.94
CA HIS A 82 6.41 1.21 -5.83
C HIS A 82 5.92 1.90 -7.09
N HIS A 83 6.37 1.48 -8.27
CA HIS A 83 5.89 2.08 -9.52
C HIS A 83 4.36 1.97 -9.64
N TRP A 84 3.80 0.79 -9.38
CA TRP A 84 2.36 0.57 -9.39
C TRP A 84 1.60 1.50 -8.43
N ARG A 85 2.13 1.73 -7.21
CA ARG A 85 1.48 2.62 -6.23
C ARG A 85 1.47 4.07 -6.71
N VAL A 86 2.52 4.52 -7.42
CA VAL A 86 2.64 5.89 -7.92
C VAL A 86 1.62 6.11 -9.02
N ASP A 87 1.54 5.19 -9.98
CA ASP A 87 0.51 5.21 -11.02
C ASP A 87 -0.91 5.13 -10.42
N ALA A 88 -1.13 4.31 -9.39
CA ALA A 88 -2.43 4.19 -8.73
C ALA A 88 -2.84 5.49 -8.02
N VAL A 89 -1.92 6.14 -7.32
CA VAL A 89 -2.17 7.42 -6.64
C VAL A 89 -2.37 8.53 -7.67
N ALA A 90 -1.58 8.56 -8.74
CA ALA A 90 -1.74 9.50 -9.85
C ALA A 90 -3.12 9.34 -10.49
N LEU A 91 -3.55 8.13 -10.82
CA LEU A 91 -4.88 7.85 -11.37
C LEU A 91 -6.01 8.32 -10.43
N LEU A 92 -5.85 8.15 -9.11
CA LEU A 92 -6.83 8.58 -8.12
C LEU A 92 -6.88 10.10 -7.94
N ASP A 93 -5.74 10.78 -8.11
CA ASP A 93 -5.64 12.25 -8.10
C ASP A 93 -6.19 12.85 -9.40
N GLU A 94 -5.86 12.22 -10.54
CA GLU A 94 -6.35 12.49 -11.90
C GLU A 94 -7.78 12.01 -12.15
N ALA A 95 -8.43 11.38 -11.17
CA ALA A 95 -9.86 11.16 -11.16
C ALA A 95 -10.59 12.27 -10.37
N PRO A 96 -10.33 13.59 -10.58
CA PRO A 96 -11.11 14.58 -9.89
C PRO A 96 -12.53 14.53 -10.47
N ALA A 97 -13.51 14.51 -9.58
CA ALA A 97 -14.85 15.03 -9.83
C ALA A 97 -15.50 14.55 -11.15
N GLN A 98 -15.86 13.26 -11.23
CA GLN A 98 -17.10 12.96 -11.94
C GLN A 98 -18.24 13.43 -11.02
N ALA A 99 -18.68 14.65 -11.27
CA ALA A 99 -19.73 15.40 -10.58
C ALA A 99 -21.05 14.64 -10.47
#